data_AF-A0A7V9YYZ7-F1
#
_entry.id   AF-A0A7V9YYZ7-F1
#
_cell.length_a   1.000
_cell.length_b   1.000
_cell.length_c   1.000
_cell.angle_alpha   90.00
_cell.angle_beta   90.00
_cell.angle_gamma   90.00
#
_symmetry.space_group_name_H-M   'P 1'
#
loop_
_entity.id
_entity.type
_entity.pdbx_description
1 polymer ?
#
loop_
_entity_poly.entity_id
_entity_poly.type
_entity_poly.pdbx_seq_one_letter_code
_entity_poly.pdbx_strand_id
1 'polypeptide(L)'
;MISNFVIEHAMNSEMDPLLRALFQYIDQLSLPETPYVTGRPPIPKKSLLKCFFLKTYFSIDSLRQLVDTLNRFGYFRRICGLKEVPHLSTFSRAGKWFREQGFSAFNAQLLKDLGVRYPKIVMIDSTALRSSLYDSQARWGISTRYNWFKGYK
;
A
#
# COMPACT_ATOMS: atom_id res chain seq x y z
N MET A 1 -9.06 15.83 -9.33
CA MET A 1 -8.22 17.04 -9.25
C MET A 1 -7.00 16.68 -8.41
N ILE A 2 -5.78 16.94 -8.86
CA ILE A 2 -4.58 16.68 -8.03
C ILE A 2 -4.54 17.76 -6.95
N SER A 3 -4.32 17.39 -5.69
CA SER A 3 -4.34 18.35 -4.58
C SER A 3 -3.16 19.32 -4.67
N ASN A 4 -3.35 20.56 -4.19
CA ASN A 4 -2.27 21.56 -4.14
C ASN A 4 -1.07 21.06 -3.34
N PHE A 5 -1.31 20.28 -2.29
CA PHE A 5 -0.26 19.64 -1.49
C PHE A 5 0.66 18.73 -2.32
N VAL A 6 0.11 17.94 -3.26
CA VAL A 6 0.92 17.11 -4.19
C VAL A 6 1.77 17.98 -5.11
N ILE A 7 1.20 19.08 -5.59
CA ILE A 7 1.87 20.01 -6.51
C ILE A 7 3.02 20.71 -5.79
N GLU A 8 2.79 21.24 -4.59
CA GLU A 8 3.82 21.90 -3.77
C GLU A 8 4.99 20.96 -3.49
N HIS A 9 4.73 19.73 -3.05
CA HIS A 9 5.78 18.75 -2.80
C HIS A 9 6.58 18.41 -4.07
N ALA A 10 5.90 18.28 -5.21
CA ALA A 10 6.55 17.99 -6.47
C ALA A 10 7.42 19.16 -6.98
N MET A 11 6.98 20.40 -6.76
CA MET A 11 7.69 21.61 -7.19
C MET A 11 8.90 21.90 -6.31
N ASN A 12 8.77 21.74 -4.99
CA ASN A 12 9.88 21.96 -4.06
C ASN A 12 10.96 20.87 -4.19
N SER A 13 10.63 19.71 -4.82
CA SER A 13 11.52 18.56 -4.97
C SER A 13 12.15 18.08 -3.65
N GLU A 14 11.52 18.45 -2.53
CA GLU A 14 11.98 18.13 -1.20
C GLU A 14 11.18 16.94 -0.69
N MET A 15 11.91 15.89 -0.30
CA MET A 15 11.28 14.68 0.22
C MET A 15 10.98 14.89 1.69
N ASP A 16 9.68 14.90 1.99
CA ASP A 16 9.18 14.87 3.36
C ASP A 16 9.94 13.83 4.21
N PRO A 17 10.39 14.18 5.43
CA PRO A 17 11.18 13.28 6.27
C PRO A 17 10.48 11.95 6.57
N LEU A 18 9.16 11.93 6.71
CA LEU A 18 8.41 10.69 6.95
C LEU A 18 8.42 9.82 5.69
N LEU A 19 8.17 10.41 4.52
CA LEU A 19 8.24 9.69 3.25
C LEU A 19 9.64 9.14 2.99
N ARG A 20 10.68 9.90 3.35
CA ARG A 20 12.08 9.47 3.28
C ARG A 20 12.35 8.25 4.16
N ALA A 21 12.00 8.32 5.43
CA ALA A 21 12.21 7.23 6.39
C ALA A 21 11.46 5.96 5.94
N LEU A 22 10.23 6.14 5.45
CA LEU A 22 9.42 5.04 4.96
C LEU A 22 10.01 4.40 3.70
N PHE A 23 10.55 5.19 2.77
CA PHE A 23 11.19 4.67 1.57
C PHE A 23 12.50 3.94 1.88
N GLN A 24 13.30 4.46 2.82
CA GLN A 24 14.49 3.79 3.32
C GLN A 24 14.17 2.44 3.96
N TYR A 25 13.10 2.38 4.76
CA TYR A 25 12.63 1.13 5.33
C TYR A 25 12.18 0.13 4.25
N ILE A 26 11.43 0.59 3.23
CA ILE A 26 11.04 -0.27 2.10
C ILE A 26 12.26 -0.84 1.37
N ASP A 27 13.33 -0.06 1.25
CA ASP A 27 14.56 -0.51 0.58
C ASP A 27 15.26 -1.63 1.38
N GLN A 28 15.11 -1.66 2.70
CA GLN A 28 15.66 -2.71 3.57
C GLN A 28 14.82 -4.00 3.58
N LEU A 29 13.56 -3.97 3.12
CA LEU A 29 12.69 -5.15 3.10
C LEU A 29 13.25 -6.27 2.22
N SER A 30 13.15 -7.50 2.69
CA SER A 30 13.50 -8.70 1.93
C SER A 30 12.29 -9.22 1.14
N LEU A 31 11.89 -8.50 0.09
CA LEU A 31 10.80 -8.93 -0.79
C LEU A 31 11.31 -9.93 -1.83
N PRO A 32 10.53 -10.99 -2.15
CA PRO A 32 10.94 -11.97 -3.15
C PRO A 32 11.06 -11.31 -4.52
N GLU A 33 12.22 -11.50 -5.15
CA GLU A 33 12.45 -11.00 -6.50
C GLU A 33 11.51 -11.67 -7.50
N THR A 34 11.17 -10.93 -8.55
CA THR A 34 10.47 -11.48 -9.70
C THR A 34 11.50 -12.13 -10.61
N PRO A 35 11.48 -13.46 -10.80
CA PRO A 35 12.43 -14.11 -11.71
C PRO A 35 12.24 -13.55 -13.12
N TYR A 36 13.34 -13.14 -13.75
CA TYR A 36 13.34 -12.72 -15.14
C TYR A 36 13.31 -13.97 -16.03
N VAL A 37 12.25 -14.11 -16.83
CA VAL A 37 12.09 -15.25 -17.74
C VAL A 37 12.48 -14.80 -19.15
N THR A 38 11.72 -13.87 -19.75
CA THR A 38 12.02 -13.27 -21.06
C THR A 38 11.33 -11.90 -21.21
N GLY A 39 11.82 -11.03 -22.10
CA GLY A 39 11.17 -9.77 -22.46
C GLY A 39 11.66 -8.53 -21.69
N ARG A 40 10.75 -7.63 -21.32
CA ARG A 40 11.12 -6.43 -20.52
C ARG A 40 11.48 -6.87 -19.09
N PRO A 41 12.62 -6.41 -18.53
CA PRO A 41 12.97 -6.67 -17.14
C PRO A 41 11.83 -6.29 -16.19
N PRO A 42 11.47 -7.14 -15.22
CA PRO A 42 10.37 -6.84 -14.32
C PRO A 42 10.72 -5.64 -13.45
N ILE A 43 9.70 -4.83 -13.15
CA ILE A 43 9.86 -3.70 -12.25
C ILE A 43 9.98 -4.24 -10.82
N PRO A 44 10.97 -3.78 -10.03
CA PRO A 44 11.14 -4.22 -8.65
C PRO A 44 9.86 -3.98 -7.83
N LYS A 45 9.44 -5.00 -7.06
CA LYS A 45 8.27 -4.90 -6.18
C LYS A 45 8.38 -3.75 -5.19
N LYS A 46 9.59 -3.47 -4.68
CA LYS A 46 9.88 -2.33 -3.79
C LYS A 46 9.49 -0.99 -4.42
N SER A 47 9.81 -0.78 -5.70
CA SER A 47 9.43 0.43 -6.43
C SER A 47 7.92 0.59 -6.57
N LEU A 48 7.21 -0.52 -6.82
CA LEU A 48 5.75 -0.52 -6.89
C LEU A 48 5.12 -0.28 -5.51
N LEU A 49 5.72 -0.81 -4.44
CA LEU A 49 5.29 -0.58 -3.07
C LEU A 49 5.43 0.89 -2.68
N LYS A 50 6.56 1.53 -3.00
CA LYS A 50 6.77 2.98 -2.81
C LYS A 50 5.68 3.80 -3.51
N CYS A 51 5.27 3.40 -4.72
CA CYS A 51 4.17 4.07 -5.43
C CYS A 51 2.82 3.90 -4.71
N PHE A 52 2.53 2.75 -4.11
CA PHE A 52 1.30 2.58 -3.32
C PHE A 52 1.32 3.40 -2.03
N PHE A 53 2.46 3.49 -1.35
CA PHE A 53 2.60 4.38 -0.20
C PHE A 53 2.45 5.84 -0.59
N LEU A 54 3.01 6.25 -1.73
CA LEU A 54 2.82 7.59 -2.28
C LEU A 54 1.34 7.86 -2.57
N LYS A 55 0.63 6.90 -3.18
CA LYS A 55 -0.82 6.98 -3.39
C LYS A 55 -1.56 7.23 -2.07
N THR A 56 -1.23 6.48 -1.02
CA THR A 56 -1.88 6.62 0.30
C THR A 56 -1.51 7.94 0.99
N TYR A 57 -0.23 8.29 1.02
CA TYR A 57 0.30 9.48 1.67
C TYR A 57 -0.34 10.76 1.12
N PHE A 58 -0.52 10.83 -0.21
CA PHE A 58 -1.14 11.96 -0.88
C PHE A 58 -2.65 11.85 -1.08
N SER A 59 -3.29 10.82 -0.49
CA SER A 59 -4.72 10.56 -0.67
C SER A 59 -5.15 10.51 -2.15
N ILE A 60 -4.34 9.91 -3.01
CA ILE A 60 -4.67 9.70 -4.42
C ILE A 60 -5.68 8.56 -4.48
N ASP A 61 -6.89 8.82 -4.99
CA ASP A 61 -8.01 7.88 -4.88
C ASP A 61 -7.85 6.66 -5.80
N SER A 62 -7.29 6.85 -7.00
CA SER A 62 -7.28 5.82 -8.06
C SER A 62 -5.89 5.52 -8.64
N LEU A 63 -5.75 4.32 -9.23
CA LEU A 63 -4.53 3.96 -9.97
C LEU A 63 -4.31 4.85 -11.20
N ARG A 64 -5.39 5.34 -11.83
CA ARG A 64 -5.29 6.26 -12.98
C ARG A 64 -4.65 7.57 -12.55
N GLN A 65 -5.16 8.18 -11.47
CA GLN A 65 -4.57 9.40 -10.91
C GLN A 65 -3.12 9.20 -10.45
N LEU A 66 -2.78 8.02 -9.92
CA LEU A 66 -1.39 7.70 -9.58
C LEU A 66 -0.50 7.72 -10.83
N VAL A 67 -0.91 7.05 -11.91
CA VAL A 67 -0.18 7.04 -13.19
C VAL A 67 -0.04 8.47 -13.74
N ASP A 68 -1.13 9.25 -13.73
CA ASP A 68 -1.12 10.65 -14.18
C ASP A 68 -0.16 11.50 -13.34
N THR A 69 -0.14 11.30 -12.03
CA THR A 69 0.75 12.00 -11.09
C THR A 69 2.22 11.67 -11.37
N LEU A 70 2.54 10.38 -11.60
CA LEU A 70 3.90 9.94 -11.92
C LEU A 70 4.37 10.43 -13.30
N ASN A 71 3.45 10.55 -14.27
CA ASN A 71 3.75 11.10 -15.59
C ASN A 71 4.00 12.61 -15.51
N ARG A 72 3.18 13.34 -14.75
CA ARG A 72 3.27 14.79 -14.61
C ARG A 72 4.50 15.22 -13.80
N PHE A 73 4.84 14.47 -12.75
CA PHE A 73 5.91 14.83 -11.82
C PHE A 73 7.02 13.78 -11.85
N GLY A 74 8.04 14.03 -12.66
CA GLY A 74 9.21 13.16 -12.77
C GLY A 74 9.96 12.96 -11.44
N TYR A 75 9.82 13.88 -10.49
CA TYR A 75 10.33 13.75 -9.12
C TYR A 75 9.78 12.48 -8.43
N PHE A 76 8.46 12.31 -8.38
CA PHE A 76 7.83 11.14 -7.77
C PHE A 76 8.24 9.83 -8.45
N ARG A 77 8.39 9.86 -9.77
CA ARG A 77 8.92 8.72 -10.54
C ARG A 77 10.34 8.34 -10.09
N ARG A 78 11.23 9.33 -9.91
CA ARG A 78 12.63 9.11 -9.49
C ARG A 78 12.72 8.57 -8.07
N ILE A 79 12.02 9.14 -7.10
CA ILE A 79 12.11 8.69 -5.70
C ILE A 79 11.54 7.27 -5.50
N CYS A 80 10.58 6.86 -6.35
CA CYS A 80 10.09 5.48 -6.39
C CYS A 80 11.05 4.51 -7.11
N GLY A 81 12.15 5.00 -7.71
CA GLY A 81 13.12 4.17 -8.44
C GLY A 81 12.62 3.69 -9.80
N LEU A 82 11.68 4.40 -10.43
CA LEU A 82 11.14 4.04 -11.72
C LEU A 82 11.90 4.76 -12.86
N LYS A 83 12.36 4.00 -13.86
CA LYS A 83 12.95 4.57 -15.09
C LYS A 83 11.88 5.22 -15.98
N GLU A 84 10.74 4.54 -16.09
CA GLU A 84 9.57 4.95 -16.86
C GLU A 84 8.30 4.68 -16.04
N VAL A 85 7.20 5.34 -16.39
CA VAL A 85 5.93 5.12 -15.69
C VAL A 85 5.31 3.81 -16.17
N PRO A 86 5.09 2.82 -15.28
CA PRO A 86 4.48 1.57 -15.65
C PRO A 86 3.04 1.75 -16.12
N HIS A 87 2.58 0.84 -16.97
CA HIS A 87 1.17 0.80 -17.34
C HIS A 87 0.27 0.50 -16.12
N LEU A 88 -0.98 0.98 -16.16
CA LEU A 88 -1.98 0.80 -15.08
C LEU A 88 -2.16 -0.68 -14.69
N SER A 89 -2.12 -1.59 -15.65
CA SER A 89 -2.23 -3.04 -15.43
C SER A 89 -1.07 -3.61 -14.60
N THR A 90 0.11 -3.00 -14.64
CA THR A 90 1.25 -3.39 -13.80
C THR A 90 0.98 -3.05 -12.34
N PHE A 91 0.45 -1.86 -12.06
CA PHE A 91 0.04 -1.51 -10.69
C PHE A 91 -1.11 -2.39 -10.20
N SER A 92 -2.12 -2.67 -11.02
CA SER A 92 -3.23 -3.54 -10.62
C SER A 92 -2.75 -4.94 -10.21
N ARG A 93 -1.89 -5.56 -11.04
CA ARG A 93 -1.29 -6.88 -10.76
C ARG A 93 -0.41 -6.87 -9.51
N ALA A 94 0.40 -5.84 -9.32
CA ALA A 94 1.23 -5.70 -8.13
C ALA A 94 0.38 -5.53 -6.86
N GLY A 95 -0.67 -4.72 -6.92
CA GLY A 95 -1.61 -4.53 -5.80
C GLY A 95 -2.31 -5.84 -5.41
N LYS A 96 -2.70 -6.66 -6.40
CA LYS A 96 -3.21 -8.02 -6.15
C LYS A 96 -2.19 -8.88 -5.43
N TRP A 97 -0.96 -8.93 -5.94
CA TRP A 97 0.13 -9.70 -5.33
C TRP A 97 0.44 -9.26 -3.89
N PHE A 98 0.46 -7.94 -3.62
CA PHE A 98 0.69 -7.43 -2.26
C PHE A 98 -0.42 -7.82 -1.29
N ARG A 99 -1.69 -7.83 -1.71
CA ARG A 99 -2.79 -8.28 -0.86
C ARG A 99 -2.74 -9.77 -0.56
N GLU A 100 -2.37 -10.59 -1.55
CA GLU A 100 -2.44 -12.04 -1.44
C GLU A 100 -1.19 -12.65 -0.78
N GLN A 101 -0.01 -12.12 -1.09
CA GLN A 101 1.28 -12.72 -0.70
C GLN A 101 2.21 -11.72 -0.02
N GLY A 102 2.27 -10.49 -0.55
CA GLY A 102 3.24 -9.49 -0.11
C GLY A 102 3.02 -9.01 1.33
N PHE A 103 1.77 -8.89 1.78
CA PHE A 103 1.46 -8.42 3.14
C PHE A 103 2.02 -9.37 4.20
N SER A 104 1.89 -10.68 4.04
CA SER A 104 2.41 -11.66 4.99
C SER A 104 3.94 -11.54 5.12
N ALA A 105 4.65 -11.47 3.99
CA ALA A 105 6.11 -11.31 3.98
C ALA A 105 6.56 -9.98 4.62
N PHE A 106 5.88 -8.88 4.27
CA PHE A 106 6.15 -7.56 4.84
C PHE A 106 5.88 -7.52 6.34
N ASN A 107 4.73 -8.04 6.78
CA ASN A 107 4.30 -8.02 8.16
C ASN A 107 5.22 -8.88 9.05
N ALA A 108 5.62 -10.06 8.59
CA ALA A 108 6.56 -10.92 9.31
C ALA A 108 7.91 -10.24 9.55
N GLN A 109 8.44 -9.58 8.51
CA GLN A 109 9.70 -8.83 8.61
C GLN A 109 9.56 -7.63 9.55
N LEU A 110 8.48 -6.85 9.42
CA LEU A 110 8.21 -5.71 10.30
C LEU A 110 8.13 -6.11 11.77
N LEU A 111 7.40 -7.19 12.08
CA LEU A 111 7.28 -7.69 13.44
C LEU A 111 8.64 -8.15 13.99
N LYS A 112 9.46 -8.80 13.16
CA LYS A 112 10.81 -9.20 13.52
C LYS A 112 11.70 -7.98 13.80
N ASP A 113 11.68 -6.97 12.94
CA ASP A 113 12.50 -5.76 13.06
C ASP A 113 12.10 -4.91 14.28
N LEU A 114 10.81 -4.92 14.63
CA LEU A 114 10.30 -4.32 15.86
C LEU A 114 10.59 -5.16 17.12
N GLY A 115 11.22 -6.32 16.99
CA GLY A 115 11.50 -7.22 18.10
C GLY A 115 10.24 -7.86 18.73
N VAL A 116 9.12 -7.87 17.99
CA VAL A 116 7.85 -8.43 18.46
C VAL A 116 7.93 -9.95 18.41
N ARG A 117 8.35 -10.58 19.52
CA ARG A 117 8.48 -12.04 19.66
C ARG A 117 7.14 -12.78 19.69
N TYR A 118 6.10 -12.13 20.20
CA TYR A 118 4.74 -12.66 20.26
C TYR A 118 3.80 -11.53 19.85
N PRO A 119 3.13 -11.60 18.69
CA PRO A 119 2.02 -10.70 18.42
C PRO A 119 0.95 -11.03 19.47
N LYS A 120 0.87 -10.23 20.55
CA LYS A 120 -0.16 -10.45 21.56
C LYS A 120 -1.54 -10.24 20.95
N ILE A 121 -1.69 -9.30 20.01
CA ILE A 121 -2.89 -9.02 19.22
C ILE A 121 -2.47 -8.31 17.91
N VAL A 122 -2.97 -8.75 16.74
CA VAL A 122 -2.96 -7.97 15.49
C VAL A 122 -4.41 -7.72 15.10
N MET A 123 -4.87 -6.48 15.22
CA MET A 123 -6.22 -6.07 14.80
C MET A 123 -6.14 -5.35 13.47
N ILE A 124 -6.87 -5.87 12.48
CA ILE A 124 -7.06 -5.25 11.17
C ILE A 124 -8.55 -4.89 11.07
N ASP A 125 -8.91 -3.64 11.33
CA ASP A 125 -10.23 -3.09 11.05
C ASP A 125 -10.25 -2.69 9.54
N SER A 126 -11.30 -2.80 8.73
CA SER A 126 -12.67 -2.38 9.04
C SER A 126 -13.70 -2.83 8.00
N THR A 127 -14.29 -4.02 8.15
CA THR A 127 -15.55 -4.37 7.46
C THR A 127 -16.47 -5.12 8.40
N ALA A 128 -17.67 -4.56 8.59
CA ALA A 128 -18.74 -5.14 9.37
C ALA A 128 -19.30 -6.41 8.69
N LEU A 129 -18.92 -7.59 9.19
CA LEU A 129 -19.47 -8.86 8.71
C LEU A 129 -20.77 -9.16 9.44
N ARG A 130 -21.93 -9.00 8.78
CA ARG A 130 -23.22 -9.35 9.42
C ARG A 130 -23.35 -10.86 9.61
N SER A 131 -23.89 -11.28 10.75
CA SER A 131 -24.10 -12.70 11.04
C SER A 131 -25.44 -13.22 10.54
N SER A 132 -25.58 -14.54 10.45
CA SER A 132 -26.90 -15.16 10.33
C SER A 132 -27.70 -15.01 11.64
N LEU A 133 -29.01 -15.18 11.57
CA LEU A 133 -29.93 -14.88 12.68
C LEU A 133 -29.60 -15.66 13.97
N TYR A 134 -29.12 -16.89 13.81
CA TYR A 134 -28.93 -17.86 14.89
C TYR A 134 -27.46 -18.17 15.18
N ASP A 135 -26.56 -17.37 14.64
CA ASP A 135 -25.15 -17.55 14.91
C ASP A 135 -24.81 -17.09 16.34
N SER A 136 -24.42 -18.05 17.18
CA SER A 136 -24.13 -17.83 18.59
C SER A 136 -22.80 -17.11 18.81
N GLN A 137 -21.92 -17.08 17.81
CA GLN A 137 -20.61 -16.44 17.91
C GLN A 137 -20.62 -14.96 17.51
N ALA A 138 -21.73 -14.46 16.96
CA ALA A 138 -21.85 -13.08 16.51
C ALA A 138 -22.37 -12.10 17.57
N ARG A 139 -21.94 -10.83 17.48
CA ARG A 139 -22.26 -9.78 18.47
C ARG A 139 -22.83 -8.52 17.80
N TRP A 140 -23.66 -7.77 18.51
CA TRP A 140 -24.14 -6.47 18.03
C TRP A 140 -23.02 -5.42 18.09
N GLY A 141 -22.89 -4.62 17.03
CA GLY A 141 -21.92 -3.54 16.93
C GLY A 141 -22.38 -2.40 16.04
N ILE A 142 -21.70 -1.26 16.14
CA ILE A 142 -21.93 -0.09 15.29
C ILE A 142 -20.86 -0.04 14.19
N SER A 143 -21.31 0.13 12.95
CA SER A 143 -20.47 0.40 11.78
C SER A 143 -20.81 1.77 11.21
N THR A 144 -19.78 2.48 10.75
CA THR A 144 -19.91 3.75 10.00
C THR A 144 -20.80 3.64 8.75
N ARG A 145 -21.07 2.43 8.25
CA ARG A 145 -21.94 2.19 7.08
C ARG A 145 -23.31 1.60 7.40
N TYR A 146 -23.46 0.89 8.51
CA TYR A 146 -24.62 0.05 8.78
C TYR A 146 -25.37 0.42 10.05
N ASN A 147 -24.91 1.45 10.78
CA ASN A 147 -25.35 1.75 12.13
C ASN A 147 -25.29 0.47 13.00
N TRP A 148 -26.31 0.19 13.80
CA TRP A 148 -26.38 -1.04 14.58
C TRP A 148 -26.59 -2.27 13.69
N PHE A 149 -25.64 -3.21 13.73
CA PHE A 149 -25.71 -4.50 13.04
C PHE A 149 -25.21 -5.63 13.95
N LYS A 150 -25.76 -6.85 13.79
CA LYS A 150 -25.25 -8.05 14.46
C LYS A 150 -24.26 -8.75 13.54
N GLY A 151 -23.06 -9.00 14.02
CA GLY A 151 -21.98 -9.45 13.17
C GLY A 151 -20.66 -9.76 13.88
N TYR A 152 -19.64 -9.97 13.08
CA TYR A 152 -18.27 -10.17 13.49
C TYR A 152 -17.52 -8.86 13.35
N LYS A 153 -16.92 -8.43 14.46
CA LYS A 153 -15.86 -7.43 14.46
C LYS A 153 -14.53 -8.16 14.41
#